data_AF-A0A1I7W7E2-F1
#
_entry.id   AF-A0A1I7W7E2-F1
#
_cell.length_a   1.000
_cell.length_b   1.000
_cell.length_c   1.000
_cell.angle_alpha   90.00
_cell.angle_beta   90.00
_cell.angle_gamma   90.00
#
_symmetry.space_group_name_H-M   'P 1'
#
loop_
_entity.id
_entity.type
_entity.pdbx_description
1 polymer ?
#
loop_
_entity_poly.entity_id
_entity_poly.type
_entity_poly.pdbx_seq_one_letter_code
_entity_poly.pdbx_strand_id
1 'polypeptide(L)'
;MFSPNLRIASERFMSTTKILKLRGPLTFDGWYPRDHKPDPLPATEEERRSAAIKYGLRPEDYKPIDSNDVVKYAGDYPDLGVITYDHKDPYEAWTDRHHRRNWGEMVKYVFMCYGLFL
;
A
#
# COMPACT_ATOMS: atom_id res chain seq x y z
N MET A 1 -54.94 -53.22 -9.26
CA MET A 1 -53.49 -53.08 -9.01
C MET A 1 -53.14 -51.62 -9.12
N PHE A 2 -52.49 -51.03 -8.12
CA PHE A 2 -51.98 -49.65 -8.16
C PHE A 2 -50.49 -49.68 -7.85
N SER A 3 -49.65 -49.32 -8.82
CA SER A 3 -48.20 -49.21 -8.64
C SER A 3 -47.85 -47.74 -8.30
N PRO A 4 -47.29 -47.44 -7.11
CA PRO A 4 -46.88 -46.09 -6.79
C PRO A 4 -45.66 -45.68 -7.63
N ASN A 5 -45.74 -44.53 -8.30
CA ASN A 5 -44.60 -43.96 -9.02
C ASN A 5 -43.56 -43.42 -8.03
N LEU A 6 -42.58 -44.26 -7.67
CA LEU A 6 -41.43 -43.86 -6.85
C LEU A 6 -40.51 -42.91 -7.63
N ARG A 7 -40.84 -41.61 -7.60
CA ARG A 7 -39.92 -40.55 -8.04
C ARG A 7 -38.76 -40.46 -7.06
N ILE A 8 -37.62 -41.06 -7.42
CA ILE A 8 -36.37 -40.95 -6.67
C ILE A 8 -35.94 -39.47 -6.67
N ALA A 9 -36.10 -38.80 -5.53
CA ALA A 9 -35.56 -37.47 -5.34
C ALA A 9 -34.03 -37.56 -5.26
N SER A 10 -33.32 -37.09 -6.29
CA SER A 10 -31.86 -37.06 -6.31
C SER A 10 -31.35 -35.88 -5.48
N GLU A 11 -31.32 -36.06 -4.16
CA GLU A 11 -30.72 -35.10 -3.23
C GLU A 11 -29.24 -34.92 -3.56
N ARG A 12 -28.92 -33.80 -4.22
CA ARG A 12 -27.55 -33.40 -4.50
C ARG A 12 -26.91 -32.99 -3.17
N PHE A 13 -26.07 -33.86 -2.62
CA PHE A 13 -25.31 -33.59 -1.40
C PHE A 13 -24.32 -32.43 -1.61
N MET A 14 -24.79 -31.21 -1.39
CA MET A 14 -24.02 -29.98 -1.56
C MET A 14 -22.97 -29.88 -0.45
N SER A 15 -21.73 -30.28 -0.77
CA SER A 15 -20.65 -30.34 0.21
C SER A 15 -20.45 -29.02 0.95
N THR A 16 -20.58 -29.08 2.27
CA THR A 16 -20.49 -27.93 3.20
C THR A 16 -19.10 -27.30 3.24
N THR A 17 -18.08 -27.96 2.69
CA THR A 17 -16.69 -27.47 2.64
C THR A 17 -16.53 -26.15 1.88
N LYS A 18 -17.47 -25.77 1.00
CA LYS A 18 -17.49 -24.45 0.35
C LYS A 18 -17.92 -23.31 1.27
N ILE A 19 -18.62 -23.59 2.37
CA ILE A 19 -19.14 -22.57 3.31
C ILE A 19 -18.02 -22.09 4.23
N LEU A 20 -17.16 -23.00 4.69
CA LEU A 20 -16.06 -22.70 5.61
C LEU A 20 -14.83 -22.15 4.87
N LYS A 21 -14.92 -20.89 4.42
CA LYS A 21 -13.74 -20.02 4.21
C LYS A 21 -13.11 -19.63 5.57
N LEU A 22 -12.78 -20.63 6.41
CA LEU A 22 -12.16 -20.44 7.74
C LEU A 22 -10.75 -19.83 7.68
N ARG A 23 -10.13 -19.83 6.50
CA ARG A 23 -8.92 -19.06 6.24
C ARG A 23 -9.31 -17.65 5.79
N GLY A 24 -9.27 -16.71 6.73
CA GLY A 24 -9.04 -15.30 6.41
C GLY A 24 -7.68 -15.09 5.74
N PRO A 25 -7.26 -13.83 5.48
CA PRO A 25 -5.91 -13.57 5.00
C PRO A 25 -4.88 -14.19 5.95
N LEU A 26 -3.88 -14.89 5.41
CA LEU A 26 -2.87 -15.58 6.21
C LEU A 26 -1.84 -14.59 6.74
N THR A 27 -2.22 -13.85 7.78
CA THR A 27 -1.36 -12.93 8.54
C THR A 27 -0.57 -13.71 9.57
N PHE A 28 0.68 -14.03 9.25
CA PHE A 28 1.74 -14.22 10.23
C PHE A 28 2.07 -12.87 10.89
N ASP A 29 2.57 -12.90 12.13
CA ASP A 29 3.14 -11.72 12.77
C ASP A 29 4.60 -11.55 12.31
N GLY A 30 4.96 -10.36 11.82
CA GLY A 30 6.31 -10.07 11.34
C GLY A 30 6.37 -8.88 10.38
N TRP A 31 7.57 -8.56 9.90
CA TRP A 31 7.76 -7.51 8.89
C TRP A 31 7.40 -8.03 7.50
N TYR A 32 6.39 -7.44 6.84
CA TYR A 32 6.10 -7.71 5.44
C TYR A 32 5.85 -6.42 4.62
N PRO A 33 6.04 -6.46 3.28
CA PRO A 33 5.69 -5.37 2.37
C PRO A 33 4.19 -5.09 2.19
N ARG A 34 3.28 -5.74 2.93
CA ARG A 34 1.83 -5.45 2.84
C ARG A 34 1.45 -4.29 3.74
N ASP A 35 2.04 -4.26 4.93
CA ASP A 35 1.66 -3.40 6.05
C ASP A 35 2.39 -2.03 5.98
N HIS A 36 3.31 -1.92 5.01
CA HIS A 36 4.07 -0.73 4.64
C HIS A 36 3.56 -0.09 3.33
N LYS A 37 2.39 -0.52 2.82
CA LYS A 37 1.77 0.05 1.61
C LYS A 37 1.16 1.42 1.90
N PRO A 38 1.00 2.28 0.88
CA PRO A 38 0.17 3.46 1.02
C PRO A 38 -1.30 3.07 1.28
N ASP A 39 -1.92 3.84 2.16
CA ASP A 39 -3.32 3.77 2.60
C ASP A 39 -4.14 4.92 1.96
N PRO A 40 -5.48 5.01 2.17
CA PRO A 40 -6.26 6.16 1.75
C PRO A 40 -5.81 7.47 2.41
N LEU A 41 -6.12 8.61 1.76
CA LEU A 41 -5.81 9.96 2.23
C LEU A 41 -6.32 10.19 3.69
N PRO A 42 -5.46 10.55 4.66
CA PRO A 42 -5.87 10.74 6.05
C PRO A 42 -6.78 11.97 6.22
N ALA A 43 -8.00 11.74 6.74
CA ALA A 43 -8.99 12.80 6.93
C ALA A 43 -8.81 13.51 8.29
N THR A 44 -8.43 12.76 9.32
CA THR A 44 -8.23 13.27 10.68
C THR A 44 -6.77 13.67 10.96
N GLU A 45 -6.61 14.50 11.99
CA GLU A 45 -5.32 14.90 12.52
C GLU A 45 -4.54 13.73 13.17
N GLU A 46 -5.24 12.72 13.69
CA GLU A 46 -4.62 11.54 14.31
C GLU A 46 -4.10 10.56 13.26
N GLU A 47 -4.88 10.31 12.20
CA GLU A 47 -4.44 9.56 11.01
C GLU A 47 -3.26 10.26 10.32
N ARG A 48 -3.23 11.60 10.27
CA ARG A 48 -2.10 12.35 9.71
C ARG A 48 -0.81 12.10 10.50
N ARG A 49 -0.90 12.02 11.84
CA ARG A 49 0.25 11.75 12.72
C ARG A 49 0.73 10.31 12.60
N SER A 50 -0.17 9.33 12.51
CA SER A 50 0.22 7.93 12.29
C SER A 50 0.83 7.72 10.90
N ALA A 51 0.31 8.37 9.86
CA ALA A 51 0.90 8.39 8.51
C ALA A 51 2.29 9.06 8.50
N ALA A 52 2.47 10.19 9.19
CA ALA A 52 3.80 10.81 9.32
C ALA A 52 4.81 9.85 9.98
N ILE A 53 4.43 9.22 11.10
CA ILE A 53 5.27 8.24 11.82
C ILE A 53 5.59 7.01 10.95
N LYS A 54 4.58 6.48 10.22
CA LYS A 54 4.71 5.37 9.26
C LYS A 54 5.77 5.65 8.18
N TYR A 55 5.93 6.91 7.78
CA TYR A 55 6.94 7.37 6.81
C TYR A 55 8.22 7.94 7.44
N GLY A 56 8.38 7.87 8.77
CA GLY A 56 9.54 8.44 9.47
C GLY A 56 9.62 9.97 9.41
N LEU A 57 8.52 10.63 9.04
CA LEU A 57 8.42 12.08 8.92
C LEU A 57 7.89 12.72 10.22
N ARG A 58 8.22 13.98 10.40
CA ARG A 58 7.60 14.86 11.39
C ARG A 58 6.15 15.16 11.00
N PRO A 59 5.20 15.25 11.95
CA PRO A 59 3.80 15.58 11.63
C PRO A 59 3.64 17.01 11.05
N GLU A 60 4.55 17.94 11.37
CA GLU A 60 4.59 19.28 10.77
C GLU A 60 5.09 19.31 9.30
N ASP A 61 5.94 18.36 8.91
CA ASP A 61 6.50 18.26 7.55
C ASP A 61 5.63 17.38 6.62
N TYR A 62 4.86 16.45 7.19
CA TYR A 62 3.98 15.57 6.41
C TYR A 62 2.83 16.35 5.75
N LYS A 63 2.83 16.37 4.42
CA LYS A 63 1.78 16.93 3.57
C LYS A 63 1.41 15.87 2.52
N PRO A 64 0.19 15.33 2.52
CA PRO A 64 -0.22 14.37 1.49
C PRO A 64 -0.47 15.07 0.16
N ILE A 65 -0.43 14.31 -0.93
CA ILE A 65 -0.77 14.80 -2.28
C ILE A 65 -2.29 15.04 -2.37
N ASP A 66 -2.71 16.15 -2.98
CA ASP A 66 -4.13 16.47 -3.18
C ASP A 66 -4.84 15.42 -4.05
N SER A 67 -6.05 15.03 -3.65
CA SER A 67 -6.90 14.07 -4.37
C SER A 67 -7.42 14.59 -5.71
N ASN A 68 -7.35 15.90 -5.96
CA ASN A 68 -7.66 16.49 -7.26
C ASN A 68 -6.54 16.32 -8.31
N ASP A 69 -5.31 16.00 -7.90
CA ASP A 69 -4.20 15.78 -8.85
C ASP A 69 -4.26 14.37 -9.45
N VAL A 70 -5.01 14.23 -10.54
CA VAL A 70 -5.20 12.98 -11.29
C VAL A 70 -3.87 12.34 -11.75
N VAL A 71 -2.78 13.12 -11.86
CA VAL A 71 -1.47 12.63 -12.30
C VAL A 71 -0.60 12.17 -11.12
N LYS A 72 -0.67 12.83 -9.96
CA LYS A 72 0.21 12.54 -8.81
C LYS A 72 -0.46 11.80 -7.65
N TYR A 73 -1.79 11.76 -7.57
CA TYR A 73 -2.48 11.25 -6.39
C TYR A 73 -2.12 9.78 -6.09
N ALA A 74 -1.68 9.54 -4.85
CA ALA A 74 -1.10 8.27 -4.41
C ALA A 74 -1.55 7.86 -2.98
N GLY A 75 -2.73 8.31 -2.53
CA GLY A 75 -3.26 8.03 -1.20
C GLY A 75 -2.59 8.88 -0.11
N ASP A 76 -2.13 8.24 0.96
CA ASP A 76 -1.40 8.85 2.07
C ASP A 76 0.07 9.19 1.75
N TYR A 77 0.54 9.01 0.51
CA TYR A 77 1.94 9.29 0.16
C TYR A 77 2.26 10.80 0.27
N PRO A 78 3.36 11.18 0.95
CA PRO A 78 3.71 12.59 1.15
C PRO A 78 4.28 13.25 -0.11
N ASP A 79 3.95 14.52 -0.32
CA ASP A 79 4.63 15.38 -1.29
C ASP A 79 5.95 15.91 -0.72
N LEU A 80 7.05 15.52 -1.35
CA LEU A 80 8.42 15.90 -1.00
C LEU A 80 8.99 16.98 -1.93
N GLY A 81 8.16 17.57 -2.79
CA GLY A 81 8.51 18.61 -3.74
C GLY A 81 9.44 18.15 -4.88
N VAL A 82 9.59 19.00 -5.90
CA VAL A 82 10.37 18.69 -7.12
C VAL A 82 11.86 19.01 -6.92
N ILE A 83 12.51 18.32 -5.99
CA ILE A 83 13.96 18.42 -5.73
C ILE A 83 14.69 17.27 -6.45
N THR A 84 15.42 17.61 -7.52
CA THR A 84 16.29 16.69 -8.29
C THR A 84 17.55 16.30 -7.51
N TYR A 85 18.32 15.35 -8.03
CA TYR A 85 19.59 14.93 -7.41
C TYR A 85 20.66 16.02 -7.43
N ASP A 86 20.66 16.90 -8.43
CA ASP A 86 21.70 17.94 -8.57
C ASP A 86 21.57 19.07 -7.55
N HIS A 87 20.39 19.22 -6.93
CA HIS A 87 20.18 20.11 -5.79
C HIS A 87 20.65 19.51 -4.44
N LYS A 88 21.08 18.24 -4.40
CA LYS A 88 21.72 17.63 -3.22
C LYS A 88 23.24 17.76 -3.29
N ASP A 89 23.87 17.97 -2.14
CA ASP A 89 25.32 18.07 -1.99
C ASP A 89 26.04 16.86 -2.63
N PRO A 90 27.00 17.04 -3.56
CA PRO A 90 27.74 15.94 -4.18
C PRO A 90 28.88 15.38 -3.31
N TYR A 91 29.25 16.03 -2.21
CA TYR A 91 30.37 15.66 -1.33
C TYR A 91 29.96 14.85 -0.09
N GLU A 92 28.68 14.88 0.27
CA GLU A 92 28.11 14.09 1.38
C GLU A 92 28.22 12.57 1.16
N ALA A 93 28.36 11.81 2.25
CA ALA A 93 28.62 10.37 2.27
C ALA A 93 27.34 9.52 2.07
N TRP A 94 26.58 9.79 1.00
CA TRP A 94 25.31 9.14 0.69
C TRP A 94 25.42 7.60 0.66
N THR A 95 24.44 6.91 1.27
CA THR A 95 24.37 5.43 1.21
C THR A 95 24.20 4.91 -0.22
N ASP A 96 23.37 5.57 -1.02
CA ASP A 96 23.26 5.40 -2.47
C ASP A 96 23.94 6.60 -3.15
N ARG A 97 25.12 6.36 -3.72
CA ARG A 97 25.95 7.37 -4.36
C ARG A 97 25.43 7.81 -5.73
N HIS A 98 24.64 6.98 -6.41
CA HIS A 98 24.09 7.31 -7.73
C HIS A 98 22.89 8.25 -7.60
N HIS A 99 21.98 7.94 -6.66
CA HIS A 99 20.76 8.71 -6.41
C HIS A 99 20.90 9.72 -5.27
N ARG A 100 22.12 9.97 -4.78
CA ARG A 100 22.44 10.85 -3.62
C ARG A 100 21.41 10.68 -2.49
N ARG A 101 21.17 9.46 -2.01
CA ARG A 101 20.08 9.14 -1.07
C ARG A 101 20.58 8.24 0.06
N ASN A 102 20.15 8.50 1.29
CA ASN A 102 20.48 7.64 2.42
C ASN A 102 19.48 6.49 2.60
N TRP A 103 19.89 5.44 3.32
CA TRP A 103 18.95 4.41 3.75
C TRP A 103 17.89 5.01 4.68
N GLY A 104 16.63 4.58 4.52
CA GLY A 104 15.49 5.15 5.26
C GLY A 104 14.98 6.50 4.73
N GLU A 105 15.70 7.22 3.86
CA GLU A 105 15.15 8.43 3.22
C GLU A 105 13.97 8.06 2.31
N MET A 106 12.85 8.76 2.51
CA MET A 106 11.66 8.65 1.68
C MET A 106 11.95 8.96 0.21
N VAL A 107 11.32 8.18 -0.65
CA VAL A 107 11.41 8.31 -2.11
C VAL A 107 10.40 9.35 -2.59
N LYS A 108 10.71 10.07 -3.66
CA LYS A 108 9.77 11.04 -4.25
C LYS A 108 8.81 10.34 -5.21
N TYR A 109 7.54 10.75 -5.25
CA TYR A 109 6.56 10.25 -6.22
C TYR A 109 7.09 10.29 -7.67
N VAL A 110 7.76 11.39 -8.05
CA VAL A 110 8.38 11.58 -9.37
C VAL A 110 9.38 10.45 -9.72
N PHE A 111 10.13 9.91 -8.76
CA PHE A 111 11.04 8.80 -9.00
C PHE A 111 10.29 7.49 -9.35
N MET A 112 9.10 7.27 -8.78
CA MET A 112 8.27 6.12 -9.13
C MET A 112 7.76 6.18 -10.58
N CYS A 113 7.47 7.37 -11.10
CA CYS A 113 6.98 7.56 -12.47
C CYS A 113 8.09 7.47 -13.53
N TYR A 114 9.29 8.01 -13.25
CA TYR A 114 10.36 8.12 -14.24
C TYR A 114 11.49 7.08 -14.05
N GLY A 115 11.53 6.34 -12.94
CA GLY A 115 12.52 5.31 -12.64
C GLY A 115 12.43 4.01 -13.46
N LEU A 116 11.77 4.04 -14.62
CA LEU A 116 11.66 2.90 -15.56
C LEU A 116 12.34 3.16 -16.92
N PHE A 117 13.08 4.26 -17.05
CA PHE A 117 13.81 4.66 -18.27
C PHE A 117 15.27 5.00 -17.97
N LEU A 118 16.02 4.00 -17.49
CA LEU A 118 17.49 3.97 -17.44
C LEU A 118 17.98 2.51 -17.46
#